data_AF-A0AAD5JFQ5-F1
#
_entry.id   AF-A0AAD5JFQ5-F1
#
_cell.length_a   1.000
_cell.length_b   1.000
_cell.length_c   1.000
_cell.angle_alpha   90.00
_cell.angle_beta   90.00
_cell.angle_gamma   90.00
#
_symmetry.space_group_name_H-M   'P 1'
#
loop_
_entity.id
_entity.type
_entity.pdbx_description
1 polymer ?
#
loop_
_entity_poly.entity_id
_entity_poly.type
_entity_poly.pdbx_seq_one_letter_code
_entity_poly.pdbx_strand_id
1 'polypeptide(L)'
;MDNSNMLLGLLDEAMKNGLRDTNGCLSKLNVENFILPRLNTKIRFPKTYSNYLSQMKWFKNQYNKINELMRSNFGFGWDPIGMKVMASDEVWEEYLKVSLVHDFQ
;
A
#
# COMPACT_ATOMS: atom_id res chain seq x y z
N MET A 1 -9.67 -1.31 13.98
CA MET A 1 -8.79 -1.94 12.97
C MET A 1 -9.05 -1.23 11.65
N ASP A 2 -8.03 -0.60 11.07
CA ASP A 2 -8.15 0.20 9.85
C ASP A 2 -8.65 -0.67 8.68
N ASN A 3 -9.62 -0.17 7.91
CA ASN A 3 -10.17 -0.84 6.73
C ASN A 3 -9.07 -1.19 5.72
N SER A 4 -8.01 -0.37 5.65
CA SER A 4 -6.85 -0.60 4.76
C SER A 4 -6.06 -1.84 5.18
N ASN A 5 -5.79 -2.00 6.48
CA ASN A 5 -5.06 -3.16 7.01
C ASN A 5 -5.88 -4.45 6.88
N MET A 6 -7.20 -4.39 7.05
CA MET A 6 -8.07 -5.54 6.80
C MET A 6 -8.02 -5.96 5.32
N LEU A 7 -8.07 -5.00 4.39
CA LEU A 7 -8.00 -5.31 2.98
C LEU A 7 -6.64 -5.93 2.60
N LEU A 8 -5.52 -5.44 3.13
CA LEU A 8 -4.20 -6.03 2.92
C LEU A 8 -4.14 -7.49 3.38
N GLY A 9 -4.70 -7.81 4.55
CA GLY A 9 -4.75 -9.18 5.06
C GLY A 9 -5.60 -10.10 4.17
N LEU A 10 -6.76 -9.63 3.71
CA LEU A 10 -7.63 -10.39 2.80
C LEU A 10 -6.96 -10.63 1.43
N LEU A 11 -6.21 -9.66 0.94
CA LEU A 11 -5.43 -9.77 -0.29
C LEU A 11 -4.30 -10.80 -0.14
N ASP A 12 -3.53 -10.73 0.95
CA ASP A 12 -2.49 -11.70 1.25
C ASP A 12 -3.03 -13.14 1.32
N GLU A 13 -4.16 -13.34 2.03
CA GLU A 13 -4.85 -14.63 2.09
C GLU A 13 -5.28 -15.12 0.69
N ALA A 14 -5.94 -14.26 -0.09
CA ALA A 14 -6.40 -14.62 -1.43
C ALA A 14 -5.25 -14.97 -2.38
N MET A 15 -4.14 -14.22 -2.30
CA MET A 15 -2.94 -14.50 -3.10
C MET A 15 -2.30 -15.83 -2.69
N LYS A 16 -2.19 -16.12 -1.39
CA LYS A 16 -1.68 -17.40 -0.87
C LYS A 16 -2.54 -18.60 -1.32
N ASN A 17 -3.85 -18.38 -1.45
CA ASN A 17 -4.80 -19.38 -1.94
C ASN A 17 -4.85 -19.52 -3.47
N GLY A 18 -3.96 -18.85 -4.20
CA GLY A 18 -3.87 -18.99 -5.67
C GLY A 18 -4.96 -18.26 -6.45
N LEU A 19 -5.68 -17.31 -5.83
CA LEU A 19 -6.73 -16.53 -6.51
C LEU A 19 -6.18 -15.41 -7.42
N ARG A 20 -4.87 -15.36 -7.60
CA ARG A 20 -4.16 -14.41 -8.45
C ARG A 20 -3.98 -14.97 -9.86
N ASP A 21 -4.11 -14.12 -10.86
CA ASP A 21 -3.81 -14.45 -12.25
C ASP A 21 -2.28 -14.53 -12.49
N THR A 22 -1.90 -14.81 -13.74
CA THR A 22 -0.49 -14.91 -14.16
C THR A 22 0.30 -13.60 -13.97
N ASN A 23 -0.38 -12.47 -13.86
CA ASN A 23 0.22 -11.16 -13.60
C ASN A 23 0.25 -10.83 -12.09
N GLY A 24 -0.20 -11.74 -11.23
CA GLY A 24 -0.31 -11.53 -9.79
C GLY A 24 -1.51 -10.68 -9.37
N CYS A 25 -2.45 -10.40 -10.28
CA CYS A 25 -3.63 -9.58 -10.01
C CYS A 25 -4.83 -10.46 -9.63
N LEU A 26 -5.71 -9.96 -8.75
CA LEU A 26 -7.02 -10.58 -8.56
C LEU A 26 -7.99 -10.12 -9.65
N SER A 27 -8.69 -11.07 -10.26
CA SER A 27 -9.78 -10.78 -11.18
C SER A 27 -10.93 -10.07 -10.45
N LYS A 28 -11.72 -9.28 -11.20
CA LYS A 28 -12.93 -8.64 -10.65
C LYS A 28 -13.86 -9.65 -9.98
N LEU A 29 -14.07 -10.81 -10.62
CA LEU A 29 -14.88 -11.90 -10.09
C LEU A 29 -14.36 -12.38 -8.73
N ASN A 30 -13.05 -12.58 -8.59
CA ASN A 30 -12.46 -13.02 -7.32
C ASN A 30 -12.58 -11.93 -6.24
N VAL A 31 -12.45 -10.66 -6.60
CA VAL A 31 -12.65 -9.55 -5.66
C VAL A 31 -14.09 -9.50 -5.17
N GLU A 32 -15.06 -9.60 -6.08
CA GLU A 32 -16.49 -9.54 -5.74
C GLU A 32 -16.97 -10.76 -4.95
N ASN A 33 -16.39 -11.95 -5.18
CA ASN A 33 -16.81 -13.18 -4.51
C ASN A 33 -16.06 -13.50 -3.21
N PHE A 34 -14.80 -13.05 -3.06
CA PHE A 34 -13.98 -13.41 -1.90
C PHE A 34 -13.63 -12.20 -1.02
N ILE A 35 -13.20 -11.10 -1.62
CA ILE A 35 -12.68 -9.94 -0.88
C ILE A 35 -13.82 -9.09 -0.32
N LEU A 36 -14.72 -8.61 -1.20
CA LEU A 36 -15.79 -7.69 -0.80
C LEU A 36 -16.75 -8.29 0.23
N PRO A 37 -17.19 -9.56 0.14
CA PRO A 37 -18.13 -10.10 1.13
C PRO A 37 -17.51 -10.14 2.53
N ARG A 38 -16.26 -10.62 2.64
CA ARG A 38 -15.53 -10.67 3.91
C ARG A 38 -15.25 -9.28 4.47
N LEU A 39 -14.81 -8.37 3.61
CA LEU A 39 -14.54 -6.99 4.00
C LEU A 39 -15.83 -6.33 4.52
N ASN A 40 -16.93 -6.41 3.75
CA ASN A 40 -18.19 -5.72 4.04
C ASN A 40 -18.93 -6.25 5.27
N THR A 41 -18.68 -7.49 5.70
CA THR A 41 -19.23 -8.00 6.98
C THR A 41 -18.75 -7.22 8.20
N LYS A 42 -17.60 -6.54 8.09
CA LYS A 42 -16.93 -5.86 9.20
C LYS A 42 -17.03 -4.33 9.14
N ILE A 43 -17.72 -3.76 8.14
CA ILE A 43 -17.79 -2.30 7.95
C ILE A 43 -19.23 -1.83 7.83
N ARG A 44 -19.49 -0.66 8.44
CA ARG A 44 -20.80 0.01 8.40
C ARG A 44 -21.27 0.37 6.99
N PHE A 45 -20.34 0.69 6.09
CA PHE A 45 -20.64 1.10 4.71
C PHE A 45 -20.02 0.11 3.73
N PRO A 46 -20.84 -0.73 3.07
CA PRO A 46 -20.36 -1.71 2.10
C PRO A 46 -19.53 -1.05 1.00
N LYS A 47 -18.38 -1.65 0.73
CA LYS A 47 -17.47 -1.29 -0.35
C LYS A 47 -17.88 -2.00 -1.63
N THR A 48 -17.74 -1.27 -2.72
CA THR A 48 -17.93 -1.75 -4.09
C THR A 48 -16.57 -2.07 -4.72
N TYR A 49 -16.59 -2.67 -5.90
CA TYR A 49 -15.39 -2.87 -6.71
C TYR A 49 -14.66 -1.55 -7.05
N SER A 50 -15.41 -0.45 -7.24
CA SER A 50 -14.80 0.88 -7.46
C SER A 50 -14.02 1.37 -6.25
N ASN A 51 -14.55 1.13 -5.03
CA ASN A 51 -13.82 1.45 -3.81
C ASN A 51 -12.55 0.60 -3.67
N TYR A 52 -12.61 -0.68 -4.05
CA TYR A 52 -11.43 -1.55 -4.11
C TYR A 52 -10.36 -0.99 -5.07
N LEU A 53 -10.72 -0.63 -6.30
CA LEU A 53 -9.77 -0.06 -7.27
C LEU A 53 -9.11 1.22 -6.75
N SER A 54 -9.89 2.08 -6.10
CA SER A 54 -9.39 3.31 -5.47
C SER A 54 -8.37 3.01 -4.38
N GLN A 55 -8.63 1.98 -3.58
CA GLN A 55 -7.73 1.55 -2.52
C GLN A 55 -6.46 0.89 -3.06
N MET A 56 -6.55 0.09 -4.13
CA MET A 56 -5.38 -0.48 -4.81
C MET A 56 -4.48 0.61 -5.41
N LYS A 57 -5.07 1.64 -6.02
CA LYS A 57 -4.33 2.82 -6.49
C LYS A 57 -3.62 3.52 -5.32
N TRP A 58 -4.29 3.67 -4.19
CA TRP A 58 -3.68 4.25 -2.99
C TRP A 58 -2.50 3.41 -2.49
N PHE A 59 -2.63 2.08 -2.36
CA PHE A 59 -1.53 1.20 -1.96
C PHE A 59 -0.32 1.30 -2.89
N LYS A 60 -0.56 1.29 -4.21
CA LYS A 60 0.52 1.45 -5.20
C LYS A 60 1.25 2.77 -5.04
N ASN A 61 0.51 3.86 -4.79
CA ASN A 61 1.12 5.17 -4.56
C ASN A 61 1.96 5.20 -3.28
N GLN A 62 1.51 4.58 -2.18
CA GLN A 62 2.32 4.51 -0.96
C GLN A 62 3.58 3.67 -1.15
N TYR A 63 3.46 2.52 -1.82
CA TYR A 63 4.61 1.70 -2.18
C TYR A 63 5.63 2.48 -3.01
N ASN A 64 5.16 3.22 -4.03
CA ASN A 64 6.05 4.02 -4.87
C ASN A 64 6.81 5.08 -4.06
N LYS A 65 6.15 5.79 -3.16
CA LYS A 65 6.78 6.78 -2.27
C LYS A 65 7.86 6.15 -1.40
N ILE A 66 7.56 5.00 -0.77
CA ILE A 66 8.53 4.27 0.05
C ILE A 66 9.69 3.80 -0.83
N ASN A 67 9.42 3.23 -2.00
CA ASN A 67 10.43 2.75 -2.93
C ASN A 67 11.32 3.88 -3.47
N GLU A 68 10.80 5.09 -3.65
CA GLU A 68 11.59 6.29 -4.00
C GLU A 68 12.56 6.66 -2.85
N LEU A 69 12.06 6.73 -1.61
CA LEU A 69 12.90 6.97 -0.44
C LEU A 69 14.00 5.91 -0.31
N MET A 70 13.65 4.62 -0.44
CA MET A 70 14.60 3.51 -0.33
C MET A 70 15.64 3.47 -1.47
N ARG A 71 15.33 4.06 -2.63
CA ARG A 71 16.29 4.18 -3.76
C ARG A 71 17.14 5.44 -3.68
N SER A 72 16.80 6.37 -2.81
CA SER A 72 17.55 7.60 -2.64
C SER A 72 18.85 7.35 -1.88
N ASN A 73 19.89 8.12 -2.19
CA ASN A 73 21.23 7.95 -1.59
C ASN A 73 21.36 8.59 -0.19
N PHE A 74 20.25 9.00 0.43
CA PHE A 74 20.24 9.67 1.73
C PHE A 74 20.34 8.70 2.91
N GLY A 75 20.33 7.39 2.68
CA GLY A 75 20.53 6.39 3.74
C GLY A 75 19.27 5.97 4.49
N PHE A 76 18.10 6.04 3.84
CA PHE A 76 16.86 5.51 4.41
C PHE A 76 16.93 3.99 4.58
N GLY A 77 16.47 3.52 5.74
CA GLY A 77 16.26 2.12 6.07
C GLY A 77 14.78 1.74 6.15
N TRP A 78 14.50 0.44 6.15
CA TRP A 78 13.17 -0.11 6.38
C TRP A 78 13.15 -0.90 7.69
N ASP A 79 12.22 -0.57 8.58
CA ASP A 79 11.91 -1.37 9.77
C ASP A 79 10.80 -2.38 9.43
N PRO A 80 11.13 -3.68 9.30
CA PRO A 80 10.15 -4.70 8.96
C PRO A 80 9.19 -5.02 10.11
N ILE A 81 9.52 -4.66 11.35
CA ILE A 81 8.68 -4.90 12.53
C ILE A 81 7.65 -3.79 12.65
N GLY A 82 8.11 -2.54 12.62
CA GLY A 82 7.24 -1.35 12.66
C GLY A 82 6.57 -1.03 11.33
N MET A 83 6.94 -1.72 10.24
CA MET A 83 6.49 -1.46 8.87
C MET A 83 6.61 0.03 8.48
N LYS A 84 7.76 0.64 8.76
CA LYS A 84 8.01 2.07 8.55
C LYS A 84 9.41 2.34 7.99
N VAL A 85 9.52 3.46 7.28
CA VAL A 85 10.82 4.00 6.86
C VAL A 85 11.51 4.60 8.09
N MET A 86 12.79 4.30 8.25
CA MET A 86 13.63 4.76 9.36
C MET A 86 14.83 5.51 8.80
N ALA A 87 15.17 6.62 9.43
CA ALA A 87 16.40 7.37 9.20
C ALA A 87 16.68 8.27 10.41
N SER A 88 17.88 8.83 10.49
CA SER A 88 18.17 9.88 11.48
C SER A 88 17.49 11.20 11.08
N ASP A 89 17.38 12.13 12.03
CA ASP A 89 16.77 13.44 11.76
C ASP A 89 17.57 14.21 10.70
N GLU A 90 18.91 14.08 10.68
CA GLU A 90 19.77 14.71 9.68
C GLU A 90 19.46 14.23 8.27
N VAL A 91 19.23 12.92 8.10
CA VAL A 91 18.85 12.32 6.81
C VAL A 91 17.51 12.87 6.31
N TRP A 92 16.52 12.98 7.21
CA TRP A 92 15.23 13.57 6.87
C TRP A 92 15.36 15.05 6.48
N GLU A 93 16.16 15.82 7.21
CA GLU A 93 16.40 17.24 6.91
C GLU A 93 17.09 17.44 5.54
N GLU A 94 18.12 16.64 5.24
CA GLU A 94 18.83 16.70 3.96
C GLU A 94 17.92 16.34 2.79
N TYR A 95 17.15 15.26 2.92
CA TYR A 95 16.17 14.86 1.92
C TYR A 95 15.14 15.97 1.67
N LEU A 96 14.58 16.55 2.74
CA LEU A 96 13.57 17.61 2.64
C LEU A 96 14.12 18.87 1.98
N LYS A 97 15.38 19.25 2.25
CA LYS A 97 16.04 20.39 1.58
C LYS A 97 16.10 20.18 0.06
N VAL A 98 16.46 18.98 -0.40
CA VAL A 98 16.55 18.68 -1.84
C VAL A 98 15.17 18.54 -2.48
N SER A 99 14.22 17.87 -1.81
CA SER A 99 12.88 17.67 -2.35
C SER A 99 12.11 18.99 -2.47
N LEU A 100 12.24 19.89 -1.50
CA LEU A 100 11.61 21.20 -1.56
C LEU A 100 12.19 22.08 -2.66
N VAL A 101 13.50 21.99 -2.95
CA VAL A 101 14.13 22.72 -4.06
C VAL A 101 13.64 22.20 -5.43
N HIS A 102 13.34 20.91 -5.55
CA HIS A 102 12.87 20.30 -6.78
C HIS A 102 11.42 20.64 -7.16
N ASP A 103 10.58 21.03 -6.19
CA ASP A 103 9.17 21.42 -6.40
C ASP A 103 8.98 22.88 -6.89
N PHE A 104 10.05 23.69 -6.90
CA PHE A 104 10.03 25.10 -7.32
C PHE A 104 10.61 25.36 -8.72
N GLN A 105 10.77 24.33 -9.55
CA GLN A 105 11.35 24.43 -10.89
C GLN A 105 10.46 23.75 -11.94
#